data_AF-A0A3B1C8Y7-F1
#
_entry.id   AF-A0A3B1C8Y7-F1
#
_cell.length_a   1.000
_cell.length_b   1.000
_cell.length_c   1.000
_cell.angle_alpha   90.00
_cell.angle_beta   90.00
_cell.angle_gamma   90.00
#
_symmetry.space_group_name_H-M   'P 1'
#
loop_
_entity.id
_entity.type
_entity.pdbx_description
1 polymer ?
#
loop_
_entity_poly.entity_id
_entity_poly.type
_entity_poly.pdbx_seq_one_letter_code
_entity_poly.pdbx_strand_id
1 'polypeptide(L)'
;RTRWYFWKTDAYPIPRKEIETSSANMHIIPANEQVENELDDILVGEIILLDGYLVKITTDDGFRWQSSLSRNDTGGGACEVVRVKKLLRLK
;
A
#
# COMPACT_ATOMS: atom_id res chain seq x y z
N ARG A 1 -2.49 18.73 -9.18
CA ARG A 1 -1.75 17.53 -9.65
C ARG A 1 -2.30 16.33 -8.89
N THR A 2 -2.83 15.34 -9.60
CA THR A 2 -3.44 14.12 -9.05
C THR A 2 -2.33 13.16 -8.59
N ARG A 3 -2.29 12.78 -7.29
CA ARG A 3 -1.35 11.77 -6.74
C ARG A 3 -1.86 10.35 -6.95
N TRP A 4 -2.12 10.00 -8.20
CA TRP A 4 -2.66 8.69 -8.57
C TRP A 4 -1.56 7.83 -9.16
N TYR A 5 -1.62 6.53 -8.89
CA TYR A 5 -0.72 5.57 -9.51
C TYR A 5 -1.15 5.30 -10.94
N PHE A 6 -0.20 5.38 -11.86
CA PHE A 6 -0.38 5.06 -13.26
C PHE A 6 0.74 4.12 -13.69
N TRP A 7 0.39 3.13 -14.50
CA TRP A 7 1.34 2.21 -15.09
C TRP A 7 1.02 2.04 -16.58
N LYS A 8 2.03 1.68 -17.38
CA LYS A 8 1.91 1.41 -18.82
C LYS A 8 2.88 0.29 -19.19
N THR A 9 2.48 -0.56 -20.13
CA THR A 9 3.36 -1.56 -20.77
C THR A 9 3.04 -1.65 -22.25
N ASP A 10 4.03 -1.97 -23.08
CA ASP A 10 3.85 -2.15 -24.53
C ASP A 10 3.32 -3.55 -24.88
N ALA A 11 3.68 -4.55 -24.07
CA ALA A 11 3.13 -5.90 -24.11
C ALA A 11 2.87 -6.40 -22.69
N TYR A 12 1.83 -7.20 -22.47
CA TYR A 12 1.50 -7.73 -21.15
C TYR A 12 2.37 -8.95 -20.83
N PRO A 13 3.33 -8.87 -19.87
CA PRO A 13 4.20 -10.01 -19.54
C PRO A 13 3.48 -11.09 -18.72
N ILE A 14 2.41 -10.70 -18.01
CA ILE A 14 1.49 -11.55 -17.25
C ILE A 14 0.07 -11.02 -17.49
N PRO A 15 -0.99 -11.76 -17.12
CA PRO A 15 -2.36 -11.29 -17.27
C PRO A 15 -2.57 -9.90 -16.65
N ARG A 16 -3.27 -9.02 -17.38
CA ARG A 16 -3.50 -7.63 -16.96
C ARG A 16 -4.02 -7.51 -15.52
N LYS A 17 -4.98 -8.36 -15.15
CA LYS A 17 -5.59 -8.36 -13.81
C LYS A 17 -4.55 -8.61 -12.72
N GLU A 18 -3.58 -9.51 -12.96
CA GLU A 18 -2.51 -9.79 -12.01
C GLU A 18 -1.57 -8.60 -11.83
N ILE A 19 -1.29 -7.84 -12.89
CA ILE A 19 -0.53 -6.58 -12.78
C ILE A 19 -1.31 -5.57 -11.93
N GLU A 20 -2.59 -5.39 -12.22
CA GLU A 20 -3.45 -4.41 -11.54
C GLU A 20 -3.62 -4.72 -10.05
N THR A 21 -3.74 -5.99 -9.66
CA THR A 21 -3.87 -6.39 -8.25
C THR A 21 -2.53 -6.54 -7.52
N SER A 22 -1.41 -6.56 -8.24
CA SER A 22 -0.06 -6.65 -7.65
C SER A 22 0.64 -5.29 -7.60
N SER A 23 0.00 -4.23 -8.05
CA SER A 23 0.62 -2.92 -8.22
C SER A 23 -0.30 -1.80 -7.74
N ALA A 24 0.01 -1.24 -6.57
CA ALA A 24 -0.79 -0.22 -5.91
C ALA A 24 0.08 0.86 -5.27
N ASN A 25 -0.48 2.06 -5.11
CA ASN A 25 0.08 3.07 -4.21
C ASN A 25 -0.49 2.84 -2.80
N MET A 26 0.40 2.65 -1.84
CA MET A 26 0.06 2.32 -0.47
C MET A 26 0.47 3.47 0.46
N HIS A 27 -0.39 3.78 1.43
CA HIS A 27 -0.11 4.70 2.53
C HIS A 27 0.08 3.88 3.79
N ILE A 28 1.26 3.95 4.40
CA ILE A 28 1.64 3.08 5.51
C ILE A 28 1.46 3.80 6.84
N ILE A 29 0.88 3.10 7.82
CA ILE A 29 0.78 3.51 9.22
C ILE A 29 1.51 2.46 10.07
N PRO A 30 2.59 2.80 10.77
CA PRO A 30 3.26 1.86 11.67
C PRO A 30 2.36 1.52 12.87
N ALA A 31 2.38 0.27 13.31
CA ALA A 31 1.61 -0.16 14.47
C ALA A 31 2.21 0.32 15.80
N ASN A 32 3.51 0.62 15.83
CA ASN A 32 4.29 1.08 16.97
C ASN A 32 5.63 1.66 16.48
N GLU A 33 6.39 2.28 17.40
CA GLU A 33 7.68 2.92 17.13
C GLU A 33 8.74 1.96 16.58
N GLN A 34 8.73 0.68 17.00
CA GLN A 34 9.67 -0.31 16.45
C GLN A 34 9.42 -0.53 14.95
N VAL A 35 8.17 -0.71 14.55
CA VAL A 35 7.79 -0.88 13.13
C VAL A 35 8.07 0.38 12.33
N GLU A 36 7.88 1.56 12.92
CA GLU A 36 8.23 2.84 12.29
C GLU A 36 9.72 2.92 11.96
N ASN A 37 10.59 2.68 12.95
CA ASN A 37 12.03 2.65 12.73
C ASN A 37 12.44 1.63 11.67
N GLU A 38 11.87 0.42 11.71
CA GLU A 38 12.17 -0.61 10.71
C GLU A 38 11.72 -0.21 9.29
N LEU A 39 10.63 0.55 9.15
CA LEU A 39 10.12 1.07 7.88
C LEU A 39 10.99 2.24 7.35
N ASP A 40 11.45 3.11 8.24
CA ASP A 40 12.32 4.26 7.89
C ASP A 40 13.70 3.81 7.40
N ASP A 41 14.18 2.67 7.89
CA ASP A 41 15.46 2.07 7.48
C ASP A 41 15.39 1.34 6.13
N ILE A 42 14.22 1.27 5.47
CA ILE A 42 14.07 0.56 4.19
C ILE A 42 14.69 1.37 3.05
N LEU A 43 15.52 0.69 2.26
CA LEU A 43 16.18 1.28 1.10
C LEU A 43 15.43 1.01 -0.20
N VAL A 44 15.59 1.93 -1.16
CA VAL A 44 15.04 1.75 -2.51
C VAL A 44 15.64 0.50 -3.15
N GLY A 45 14.77 -0.42 -3.57
CA GLY A 45 15.16 -1.68 -4.20
C GLY A 45 15.10 -2.89 -3.28
N GLU A 46 14.92 -2.72 -1.97
CA GLU A 46 14.70 -3.84 -1.06
C GLU A 46 13.38 -4.55 -1.36
N ILE A 47 13.41 -5.89 -1.27
CA ILE A 47 12.21 -6.71 -1.38
C ILE A 47 11.75 -7.05 0.04
N ILE A 48 10.58 -6.56 0.40
CA ILE A 48 10.01 -6.73 1.74
C ILE A 48 8.65 -7.44 1.68
N LEU A 49 8.30 -8.11 2.78
CA LEU A 49 6.94 -8.53 3.08
C LEU A 49 6.40 -7.66 4.21
N LEU A 50 5.20 -7.12 4.02
CA LEU A 50 4.46 -6.39 5.03
C LEU A 50 3.28 -7.23 5.52
N ASP A 51 3.13 -7.36 6.84
CA ASP A 51 1.95 -7.94 7.49
C ASP A 51 1.19 -6.83 8.24
N GLY A 52 -0.14 -6.80 8.09
CA GLY A 52 -0.95 -5.70 8.59
C GLY A 52 -2.41 -5.78 8.21
N TYR A 53 -3.09 -4.64 8.32
CA TYR A 53 -4.51 -4.49 8.01
C TYR A 53 -4.75 -3.34 7.04
N LEU A 54 -5.72 -3.50 6.14
CA LEU A 54 -6.34 -2.37 5.45
C LEU A 54 -7.26 -1.67 6.43
N VAL A 55 -7.14 -0.35 6.55
CA VAL A 55 -7.85 0.42 7.57
C VAL A 55 -8.59 1.62 6.99
N LYS A 56 -9.69 1.98 7.64
CA LYS A 56 -10.37 3.25 7.49
C LYS A 56 -10.05 4.11 8.71
N ILE A 57 -9.65 5.37 8.49
CA ILE A 57 -9.38 6.32 9.56
C ILE A 57 -10.59 7.23 9.75
N THR A 58 -10.98 7.45 10.99
CA THR A 58 -11.99 8.42 11.40
C THR A 58 -11.51 9.15 12.64
N THR A 59 -11.75 10.46 12.71
CA THR A 59 -11.41 11.30 13.88
C THR A 59 -12.67 11.98 14.42
N ASP A 60 -12.61 12.44 15.66
CA ASP A 60 -13.76 13.04 16.36
C ASP A 60 -14.20 14.39 15.75
N ASP A 61 -13.29 15.11 15.09
CA ASP A 61 -13.56 16.34 14.33
C ASP A 61 -14.15 16.07 12.93
N GLY A 62 -14.40 14.80 12.59
CA GLY A 62 -15.09 14.39 11.38
C GLY A 62 -14.20 14.12 10.18
N PHE A 63 -12.86 14.20 10.30
CA PHE A 63 -11.97 13.76 9.23
C PHE A 63 -12.10 12.25 9.00
N ARG A 64 -12.14 11.88 7.71
CA ARG A 64 -12.26 10.49 7.27
C ARG A 64 -11.27 10.22 6.15
N TRP A 65 -10.40 9.24 6.37
CA TRP A 65 -9.61 8.64 5.29
C TRP A 65 -10.16 7.25 5.01
N GLN A 66 -10.97 7.15 3.96
CA GLN A 66 -11.49 5.88 3.48
C GLN A 66 -10.82 5.56 2.14
N SER A 67 -10.01 4.52 2.15
CA SER A 67 -9.38 3.95 0.98
C SER A 67 -9.96 2.56 0.69
N SER A 68 -9.43 1.86 -0.31
CA SER A 68 -9.77 0.45 -0.52
C SER A 68 -9.58 -0.37 0.77
N LEU A 69 -10.53 -1.27 1.03
CA LEU A 69 -10.45 -2.32 2.06
C LEU A 69 -10.34 -3.73 1.44
N SER A 70 -10.02 -3.82 0.15
CA SER A 70 -9.75 -5.07 -0.53
C SER A 70 -8.51 -4.96 -1.43
N ARG A 71 -7.78 -6.06 -1.57
CA ARG A 71 -6.54 -6.13 -2.35
C ARG A 71 -6.78 -6.27 -3.86
N ASN A 72 -8.04 -6.46 -4.27
CA ASN A 72 -8.40 -6.79 -5.65
C ASN A 72 -9.07 -5.61 -6.39
N ASP A 73 -9.08 -4.45 -5.75
CA ASP A 73 -9.71 -3.22 -6.24
C ASP A 73 -8.80 -2.59 -7.29
N THR A 74 -9.39 -2.02 -8.34
CA THR A 74 -8.61 -1.39 -9.42
C THR A 74 -9.14 0.00 -9.75
N GLY A 75 -8.26 0.88 -10.23
CA GLY A 75 -8.63 2.21 -10.70
C GLY A 75 -8.84 3.27 -9.60
N GLY A 76 -9.78 4.17 -9.85
CA GLY A 76 -10.03 5.37 -9.04
C GLY A 76 -10.58 5.08 -7.65
N GLY A 77 -9.72 4.97 -6.63
CA GLY A 77 -10.07 4.75 -5.22
C GLY A 77 -9.36 3.54 -4.61
N ALA A 78 -8.61 2.79 -5.44
CA ALA A 78 -7.89 1.58 -5.06
C ALA A 78 -6.61 1.83 -4.23
N CYS A 79 -6.31 3.09 -3.87
CA CYS A 79 -5.23 3.34 -2.91
C CYS A 79 -5.56 2.61 -1.60
N GLU A 80 -4.54 2.10 -0.93
CA GLU A 80 -4.68 1.33 0.30
C GLU A 80 -4.00 2.07 1.45
N VAL A 81 -4.74 2.30 2.54
CA VAL A 81 -4.15 2.69 3.82
C VAL A 81 -3.92 1.41 4.61
N VAL A 82 -2.65 1.14 4.90
CA VAL A 82 -2.23 -0.12 5.50
C VAL A 82 -1.58 0.14 6.85
N ARG A 83 -2.20 -0.37 7.91
CA ARG A 83 -1.59 -0.41 9.23
C ARG A 83 -0.68 -1.62 9.33
N VAL A 84 0.63 -1.37 9.24
CA VAL A 84 1.67 -2.41 9.26
C VAL A 84 2.00 -2.80 10.69
N LYS A 85 1.99 -4.09 10.97
CA LYS A 85 2.32 -4.68 12.27
C LYS A 85 3.70 -5.31 12.31
N LYS A 86 4.18 -5.79 11.17
CA LYS A 86 5.44 -6.50 11.04
C LYS A 86 5.94 -6.37 9.61
N LEU A 87 7.25 -6.31 9.45
CA LEU A 87 7.89 -6.45 8.15
C LEU A 87 8.99 -7.52 8.20
N LEU A 88 9.30 -8.07 7.03
CA LEU A 88 10.39 -9.02 6.81
C LEU A 88 11.13 -8.61 5.55
N ARG A 89 12.46 -8.49 5.64
CA ARG A 89 13.33 -8.29 4.48
C ARG A 89 13.62 -9.65 3.85
N LEU A 90 13.36 -9.77 2.55
CA LEU A 90 13.53 -11.04 1.84
C LEU A 90 14.92 -11.20 1.25
N LYS A 91 15.49 -10.13 0.68
CA LYS A 91 16.87 -10.03 0.19
C LYS A 91 17.28 -8.57 0.06
#